data_AF-A0A945VZX6-F1
#
_entry.id   AF-A0A945VZX6-F1
#
_cell.length_a   1.000
_cell.length_b   1.000
_cell.length_c   1.000
_cell.angle_alpha   90.00
_cell.angle_beta   90.00
_cell.angle_gamma   90.00
#
_symmetry.space_group_name_H-M   'P 1'
#
loop_
_entity.id
_entity.type
_entity.pdbx_description
1 polymer ?
#
loop_
_entity_poly.entity_id
_entity_poly.type
_entity_poly.pdbx_seq_one_letter_code
_entity_poly.pdbx_strand_id
1 'polypeptide(L)'
;MKKDLNQVAKIEKAVREKYGEEAVAHPKNDWTDEKEKTYIEQMKEFYKKLELSKVESEREERSGFFISRKSEVQTMDRSCKTCDSYSFNSRDDVYFTKYDCCFGCYIQYVEGRTQRWLSGWRPNNTRGFGK
;
A
#
# COMPACT_ATOMS: atom_id res chain seq x y z
N MET A 1 4.36 27.05 30.44
CA MET A 1 5.66 27.01 31.16
C MET A 1 6.46 28.25 30.79
N LYS A 2 6.87 29.06 31.78
CA LYS A 2 7.80 30.17 31.52
C LYS A 2 9.18 29.56 31.32
N LYS A 3 9.78 29.76 30.13
CA LYS A 3 11.16 29.35 29.88
C LYS A 3 12.08 30.31 30.62
N ASP A 4 13.00 29.78 31.40
CA ASP A 4 14.03 30.58 32.08
C ASP A 4 15.06 31.05 31.05
N LEU A 5 15.09 32.36 30.79
CA LEU A 5 15.98 32.98 29.81
C LEU A 5 17.46 32.75 30.15
N ASN A 6 17.80 32.60 31.44
CA ASN A 6 19.18 32.37 31.88
C ASN A 6 19.68 30.97 31.47
N GLN A 7 18.80 29.97 31.52
CA GLN A 7 19.16 28.61 31.10
C GLN A 7 19.35 28.53 29.58
N VAL A 8 18.50 29.21 28.81
CA VAL A 8 18.63 29.28 27.34
C VAL A 8 19.97 29.91 26.95
N ALA A 9 20.33 31.05 27.54
CA ALA A 9 21.61 31.71 27.25
C ALA A 9 22.82 30.85 27.62
N LYS A 10 22.76 30.08 28.71
CA LYS A 10 23.82 29.14 29.11
C LYS A 10 24.00 28.01 28.08
N ILE A 11 22.89 27.50 27.54
CA ILE A 11 22.89 26.46 26.51
C ILE A 11 23.44 27.02 25.19
N GLU A 12 22.97 28.18 24.74
CA GLU A 12 23.45 28.83 23.52
C GLU A 12 24.96 29.11 23.58
N LYS A 13 25.48 29.56 24.74
CA LYS A 13 26.93 29.74 24.93
C LYS A 13 27.70 28.41 24.81
N ALA A 14 27.22 27.36 25.46
CA ALA A 14 27.87 26.05 25.42
C ALA A 14 27.82 25.41 24.01
N VAL A 15 26.74 25.62 23.26
CA VAL A 15 26.59 25.16 21.87
C VAL A 15 27.55 25.91 20.95
N ARG A 16 27.63 27.23 21.10
CA ARG A 16 28.56 28.08 20.35
C ARG A 16 30.01 27.70 20.55
N GLU A 17 30.41 27.46 21.80
CA GLU A 17 31.78 27.07 22.15
C GLU A 17 32.15 25.69 21.57
N LYS A 18 31.19 24.76 21.43
CA LYS A 18 31.43 23.41 20.90
C LYS A 18 31.31 23.29 19.39
N TYR A 19 30.35 23.99 18.78
CA TYR A 19 29.91 23.77 17.39
C TYR A 19 30.01 25.02 16.50
N GLY A 20 30.45 26.15 17.05
CA GLY A 20 30.59 27.41 16.33
C GLY A 20 29.31 28.27 16.32
N GLU A 21 29.45 29.49 15.78
CA GLU A 21 28.36 30.49 15.72
C GLU A 21 27.19 30.04 14.82
N GLU A 22 27.46 29.27 13.76
CA GLU A 22 26.44 28.75 12.84
C GLU A 22 25.43 27.84 13.56
N ALA A 23 25.87 27.07 14.55
CA ALA A 23 25.03 26.13 15.29
C ALA A 23 24.01 26.81 16.23
N VAL A 24 24.23 28.09 16.56
CA VAL A 24 23.31 28.89 17.38
C VAL A 24 22.42 29.77 16.50
N ALA A 25 22.84 30.04 15.26
CA ALA A 25 22.05 30.82 14.32
C ALA A 25 20.73 30.12 13.99
N HIS A 26 19.65 30.89 13.92
CA HIS A 26 18.36 30.36 13.52
C HIS A 26 18.41 30.00 12.02
N PRO A 27 18.01 28.80 11.58
CA PRO A 27 18.17 28.36 10.18
C PRO A 27 17.48 29.25 9.13
N LYS A 28 16.51 30.06 9.57
CA LYS A 28 15.82 31.04 8.73
C LYS A 28 16.59 32.36 8.54
N ASN A 29 17.61 32.65 9.35
CA ASN A 29 18.34 33.92 9.29
C ASN A 29 19.00 34.10 7.92
N ASP A 30 19.50 33.01 7.35
CA ASP A 30 20.19 33.03 6.06
C ASP A 30 19.26 32.71 4.88
N TRP A 31 17.94 32.67 5.08
CA TRP A 31 16.96 32.40 4.02
C TRP A 31 16.61 33.70 3.27
N THR A 32 17.22 33.89 2.10
CA THR A 32 16.94 35.04 1.23
C THR A 32 16.01 34.67 0.07
N ASP A 33 15.38 35.67 -0.55
CA ASP A 33 14.47 35.47 -1.68
C ASP A 33 15.15 34.77 -2.87
N GLU A 34 16.45 34.94 -3.07
CA GLU A 34 17.22 34.22 -4.09
C GLU A 34 17.37 32.73 -3.74
N LYS A 35 17.63 32.42 -2.46
CA LYS A 35 17.69 31.03 -1.99
C LYS A 35 16.32 30.35 -2.07
N GLU A 36 15.24 31.09 -1.84
CA GLU A 36 13.89 30.56 -2.02
C GLU A 36 13.61 30.20 -3.48
N LYS A 37 13.95 31.08 -4.42
CA LYS A 37 13.77 30.82 -5.86
C LYS A 37 14.57 29.59 -6.31
N THR A 38 15.85 29.51 -5.94
CA THR A 38 16.71 28.37 -6.27
C THR A 38 16.20 27.07 -5.65
N TYR A 39 15.70 27.11 -4.40
CA TYR A 39 15.07 25.95 -3.77
C TYR A 39 13.83 25.48 -4.54
N ILE A 40 12.95 26.41 -4.95
CA ILE A 40 11.77 26.07 -5.75
C ILE A 40 12.15 25.43 -7.08
N GLU A 41 13.19 25.94 -7.75
CA GLU A 41 13.71 25.35 -9.00
C GLU A 41 14.26 23.94 -8.77
N GLN A 42 15.08 23.74 -7.74
CA GLN A 42 15.59 22.42 -7.36
C GLN A 42 14.47 21.43 -7.06
N MET A 43 13.42 21.87 -6.34
CA MET A 43 12.25 21.05 -6.06
C MET A 43 11.50 20.65 -7.33
N LYS A 44 11.32 21.58 -8.27
CA LYS A 44 10.69 21.28 -9.58
C LYS A 44 11.50 20.25 -10.37
N GLU A 45 12.81 20.40 -10.43
CA GLU A 45 13.69 19.44 -11.11
C GLU A 45 13.66 18.05 -10.45
N PHE A 46 13.65 18.02 -9.12
CA PHE A 46 13.56 16.78 -8.34
C PHE A 46 12.26 16.03 -8.65
N TYR A 47 11.11 16.71 -8.66
CA TYR A 47 9.84 16.08 -9.01
C TYR A 47 9.81 15.59 -10.46
N LYS A 48 10.37 16.34 -11.40
CA LYS A 48 10.49 15.91 -12.80
C LYS A 48 11.32 14.63 -12.93
N LYS A 49 12.44 14.52 -12.22
CA LYS A 49 13.27 13.31 -12.18
C LYS A 49 12.55 12.13 -11.53
N LEU A 50 11.82 12.38 -10.43
CA LEU A 50 11.02 11.36 -9.77
C LEU A 50 9.94 10.78 -10.71
N GLU A 51 9.23 11.62 -11.45
CA GLU A 51 8.24 11.18 -12.43
C GLU A 51 8.86 10.32 -13.53
N LEU A 52 9.99 10.76 -14.10
CA LEU A 52 10.71 9.99 -15.11
C LEU A 52 11.18 8.62 -14.57
N SER A 53 11.72 8.60 -13.36
CA SER A 53 12.14 7.35 -12.70
C SER A 53 11.00 6.40 -12.40
N LYS A 54 9.81 6.91 -12.04
CA LYS A 54 8.59 6.10 -11.86
C LYS A 54 8.21 5.43 -13.18
N VAL A 55 8.16 6.20 -14.26
CA VAL A 55 7.81 5.70 -15.61
C VAL A 55 8.83 4.67 -16.10
N GLU A 56 10.12 4.86 -15.82
CA GLU A 56 11.16 3.88 -16.17
C GLU A 56 11.06 2.60 -15.33
N SER A 57 10.78 2.73 -14.04
CA SER A 57 10.62 1.60 -13.11
C SER A 57 9.32 0.80 -13.31
N GLU A 58 8.44 1.24 -14.22
CA GLU A 58 7.20 0.57 -14.59
C GLU A 58 7.38 -0.53 -15.65
N ARG A 59 8.61 -0.95 -16.02
CA ARG A 59 8.79 -2.08 -16.98
C ARG A 59 9.98 -2.98 -16.62
N GLU A 60 9.72 -4.15 -16.05
CA GLU A 60 10.75 -5.19 -15.80
C GLU A 60 10.36 -6.57 -16.35
N GLU A 61 11.18 -7.13 -17.24
CA GLU A 61 10.98 -8.43 -17.92
C GLU A 61 11.07 -9.66 -17.00
N ARG A 62 9.96 -10.41 -16.83
CA ARG A 62 9.93 -11.76 -16.26
C ARG A 62 9.47 -12.83 -17.24
N SER A 63 10.30 -13.88 -17.31
CA SER A 63 10.16 -15.06 -18.17
C SER A 63 10.19 -14.76 -19.68
N GLY A 64 10.84 -13.65 -20.07
CA GLY A 64 10.79 -13.07 -21.43
C GLY A 64 9.68 -12.04 -21.67
N PHE A 65 9.07 -11.46 -20.62
CA PHE A 65 8.00 -10.46 -20.71
C PHE A 65 8.00 -9.37 -19.62
N PHE A 66 7.90 -8.06 -19.96
CA PHE A 66 7.95 -6.92 -19.00
C PHE A 66 6.68 -6.75 -18.13
N ILE A 67 6.86 -6.65 -16.81
CA ILE A 67 5.83 -6.45 -15.77
C ILE A 67 5.99 -5.04 -15.17
N SER A 68 4.87 -4.31 -15.06
CA SER A 68 4.75 -3.05 -14.32
C SER A 68 4.23 -3.30 -12.89
N ARG A 69 4.76 -2.55 -11.92
CA ARG A 69 4.65 -2.87 -10.49
C ARG A 69 3.42 -2.30 -9.77
N LYS A 70 2.34 -1.95 -10.47
CA LYS A 70 1.06 -1.69 -9.79
C LYS A 70 0.36 -3.02 -9.60
N SER A 71 0.73 -3.74 -8.54
CA SER A 71 0.06 -4.97 -8.15
C SER A 71 -1.40 -4.66 -7.89
N GLU A 72 -2.26 -5.06 -8.82
CA GLU A 72 -3.69 -5.05 -8.65
C GLU A 72 -3.98 -5.89 -7.42
N VAL A 73 -4.45 -5.26 -6.34
CA VAL A 73 -4.92 -6.00 -5.17
C VAL A 73 -6.15 -6.76 -5.67
N GLN A 74 -5.95 -8.01 -6.05
CA GLN A 74 -7.04 -8.88 -6.46
C GLN A 74 -7.89 -9.06 -5.22
N THR A 75 -8.97 -8.28 -5.13
CA THR A 75 -9.94 -8.40 -4.07
C THR A 75 -10.62 -9.74 -4.28
N MET A 76 -10.22 -10.74 -3.52
CA MET A 76 -10.92 -12.02 -3.53
C MET A 76 -12.30 -11.77 -2.96
N ASP A 77 -13.33 -11.93 -3.79
CA ASP A 77 -14.70 -11.89 -3.34
C ASP A 77 -14.90 -13.05 -2.34
N ARG A 78 -14.98 -12.72 -1.05
CA ARG A 78 -15.15 -13.68 0.05
C ARG A 78 -16.61 -14.13 0.20
N SER A 79 -17.46 -13.75 -0.75
CA SER A 79 -18.86 -14.16 -0.80
C SER A 79 -18.98 -15.55 -1.42
N CYS A 80 -19.63 -16.47 -0.73
CA CYS A 80 -19.83 -17.82 -1.26
C CYS A 80 -20.84 -17.82 -2.41
N LYS A 81 -20.44 -18.24 -3.61
CA LYS A 81 -21.30 -18.33 -4.81
C LYS A 81 -22.52 -19.27 -4.69
N THR A 82 -22.65 -20.02 -3.59
CA THR A 82 -23.72 -21.01 -3.37
C THR A 82 -24.77 -20.56 -2.36
N CYS A 83 -24.37 -19.78 -1.35
CA CYS A 83 -25.27 -19.30 -0.30
C CYS A 83 -25.21 -17.78 -0.11
N ASP A 84 -24.43 -17.08 -0.93
CA ASP A 84 -24.14 -15.64 -0.89
C ASP A 84 -23.69 -15.10 0.48
N SER A 85 -23.30 -15.99 1.39
CA SER A 85 -22.79 -15.59 2.69
C SER A 85 -21.35 -15.13 2.56
N TYR A 86 -21.08 -13.93 3.06
CA TYR A 86 -19.72 -13.43 3.21
C TYR A 86 -18.99 -14.19 4.32
N SER A 87 -17.84 -14.80 4.00
CA SER A 87 -17.05 -15.54 4.97
C SER A 87 -15.89 -14.73 5.55
N PHE A 88 -15.80 -14.74 6.88
CA PHE A 88 -14.63 -14.28 7.65
C PHE A 88 -13.76 -15.43 8.17
N ASN A 89 -14.15 -16.68 7.95
CA ASN A 89 -13.49 -17.83 8.54
C ASN A 89 -12.34 -18.31 7.65
N SER A 90 -11.14 -18.43 8.21
CA SER A 90 -9.95 -18.95 7.50
C SER A 90 -10.13 -20.37 6.99
N ARG A 91 -11.01 -21.15 7.63
CA ARG A 91 -11.35 -22.51 7.18
C ARG A 91 -11.96 -22.51 5.78
N ASP A 92 -12.70 -21.47 5.42
CA ASP A 92 -13.37 -21.38 4.13
C ASP A 92 -12.39 -21.09 2.99
N ASP A 93 -11.25 -20.45 3.25
CA ASP A 93 -10.24 -20.09 2.23
C ASP A 93 -9.75 -21.32 1.43
N VAL A 94 -9.60 -22.47 2.10
CA VAL A 94 -9.18 -23.74 1.47
C VAL A 94 -10.25 -24.26 0.50
N TYR A 95 -11.53 -24.12 0.86
CA TYR A 95 -12.65 -24.61 0.06
C TYR A 95 -13.01 -23.63 -1.06
N PHE A 96 -12.81 -22.32 -0.86
CA PHE A 96 -12.89 -21.34 -1.94
C PHE A 96 -11.86 -21.64 -3.02
N THR A 97 -10.61 -21.92 -2.67
CA THR A 97 -9.55 -22.17 -3.65
C THR A 97 -9.77 -23.47 -4.45
N LYS A 98 -10.30 -24.52 -3.82
CA LYS A 98 -10.45 -25.84 -4.46
C LYS A 98 -11.82 -26.08 -5.11
N TYR A 99 -12.88 -25.51 -4.53
CA TYR A 99 -14.26 -25.85 -4.86
C TYR A 99 -15.17 -24.63 -5.07
N ASP A 100 -14.64 -23.40 -4.99
CA ASP A 100 -15.39 -22.15 -5.20
C ASP A 100 -16.59 -21.98 -4.25
N CYS A 101 -16.56 -22.59 -3.06
CA CYS A 101 -17.63 -22.50 -2.06
C CYS A 101 -17.10 -22.50 -0.62
N CYS A 102 -17.93 -22.07 0.35
CA CYS A 102 -17.62 -22.14 1.77
C CYS A 102 -17.68 -23.59 2.29
N PHE A 103 -17.11 -23.82 3.47
CA PHE A 103 -17.07 -25.12 4.11
C PHE A 103 -18.47 -25.71 4.37
N GLY A 104 -19.45 -24.87 4.74
CA GLY A 104 -20.83 -25.32 4.95
C GLY A 104 -21.45 -25.90 3.69
N CYS A 105 -21.28 -25.21 2.56
CA CYS A 105 -21.75 -25.71 1.25
C CYS A 105 -20.95 -26.92 0.78
N TYR A 106 -19.66 -26.99 1.09
CA TYR A 106 -18.84 -28.16 0.80
C TYR A 106 -19.42 -29.43 1.46
N ILE A 107 -19.70 -29.40 2.76
CA ILE A 107 -20.29 -30.53 3.48
C ILE A 107 -21.66 -30.90 2.89
N GLN A 108 -22.51 -29.90 2.63
CA GLN A 108 -23.88 -30.16 2.19
C GLN A 108 -23.98 -30.70 0.77
N TYR A 109 -23.08 -30.30 -0.15
CA TYR A 109 -23.26 -30.51 -1.58
C TYR A 109 -22.09 -31.18 -2.30
N VAL A 110 -20.87 -31.09 -1.78
CA VAL A 110 -19.64 -31.59 -2.43
C VAL A 110 -19.17 -32.89 -1.80
N GLU A 111 -19.24 -32.98 -0.48
CA GLU A 111 -18.82 -34.18 0.27
C GLU A 111 -19.65 -35.39 -0.18
N GLY A 112 -18.98 -36.44 -0.64
CA GLY A 112 -19.59 -37.65 -1.21
C GLY A 112 -20.21 -37.51 -2.60
N ARG A 113 -20.25 -36.30 -3.19
CA ARG A 113 -20.88 -36.01 -4.50
C ARG A 113 -19.98 -35.18 -5.42
N THR A 114 -18.67 -35.32 -5.27
CA THR A 114 -17.66 -34.49 -5.95
C THR A 114 -17.75 -34.55 -7.46
N GLN A 115 -18.05 -35.72 -8.04
CA GLN A 115 -18.23 -35.87 -9.50
C GLN A 115 -19.35 -34.98 -10.04
N ARG A 116 -20.44 -34.81 -9.28
CA ARG A 116 -21.56 -33.93 -9.62
C ARG A 116 -21.17 -32.44 -9.53
N TRP A 117 -20.29 -32.10 -8.59
CA TRP A 117 -19.77 -30.74 -8.46
C TRP A 117 -18.83 -30.37 -9.60
N LEU A 118 -17.97 -31.32 -10.01
CA LEU A 118 -17.06 -31.19 -11.15
C LEU A 118 -17.81 -31.12 -12.48
N SER A 119 -18.96 -31.78 -12.62
CA SER A 119 -19.83 -31.66 -13.79
C SER A 119 -20.58 -30.33 -13.88
N GLY A 120 -20.30 -29.37 -12.98
CA GLY A 120 -20.84 -28.01 -13.02
C GLY A 120 -22.18 -27.81 -12.31
N TRP A 121 -22.72 -28.81 -11.62
CA TRP A 121 -23.97 -28.66 -10.86
C TRP A 121 -23.77 -27.76 -9.63
N ARG A 122 -24.71 -26.84 -9.37
CA ARG A 122 -24.77 -26.01 -8.15
C ARG A 122 -26.19 -25.97 -7.56
N PRO A 123 -26.35 -25.92 -6.23
CA PRO A 123 -27.65 -25.77 -5.57
C PRO A 123 -28.23 -24.37 -5.82
N ASN A 124 -29.56 -24.26 -6.00
CA ASN A 124 -30.31 -23.01 -6.19
C ASN A 124 -29.72 -22.10 -7.28
N ASN A 125 -30.06 -22.39 -8.54
CA ASN A 125 -29.54 -21.73 -9.75
C ASN A 125 -29.89 -20.23 -9.87
N THR A 126 -29.50 -19.39 -8.91
CA THR A 126 -29.63 -17.93 -8.93
C THR A 126 -28.39 -17.32 -9.58
N ARG A 127 -28.44 -17.25 -10.92
CA ARG A 127 -27.75 -16.40 -11.93
C ARG A 127 -26.43 -15.69 -11.52
N GLY A 128 -25.38 -15.65 -12.36
CA GLY A 128 -25.32 -16.08 -13.75
C GLY A 128 -24.04 -15.68 -14.51
N PHE A 129 -23.84 -16.32 -15.65
CA PHE A 129 -23.22 -15.69 -16.80
C PHE A 129 -24.30 -14.86 -17.50
N GLY A 130 -24.11 -13.55 -17.49
CA GLY A 130 -25.09 -12.60 -18.00
C GLY A 130 -24.75 -11.16 -17.68
N LYS A 131 -23.52 -10.75 -17.97
CA LYS A 131 -23.12 -9.48 -18.60
C LYS A 131 -21.76 -9.69 -19.25
#